data_AF-A0A954WVB3-F1
#
_entry.id   AF-A0A954WVB3-F1
#
_cell.length_a   1.000
_cell.length_b   1.000
_cell.length_c   1.000
_cell.angle_alpha   90.00
_cell.angle_beta   90.00
_cell.angle_gamma   90.00
#
_symmetry.space_group_name_H-M   'P 1'
#
loop_
_entity.id
_entity.type
_entity.pdbx_description
1 polymer ?
#
loop_
_entity_poly.entity_id
_entity_poly.type
_entity_poly.pdbx_seq_one_letter_code
_entity_poly.pdbx_strand_id
1 'polypeptide(L)'
;MAESSQKFIARNRAPRVQIEYDVEVYGAEKKVQLPFVMGVLADLSGKPAEPLAPVADRKALEIDVDNFDSRLKSMKPRAAFSVPNTLTGEGNLSVD
;
A
#
# COMPACT_ATOMS: atom_id res chain seq x y z
N MET A 1 -16.33 -20.18 -6.35
CA MET A 1 -17.59 -20.06 -7.10
C MET A 1 -18.69 -20.07 -6.06
N ALA A 2 -19.50 -19.02 -5.96
CA ALA A 2 -20.70 -19.08 -5.14
C ALA A 2 -21.57 -20.22 -5.70
N GLU A 3 -21.99 -21.19 -4.87
CA GLU A 3 -22.86 -22.25 -5.35
C GLU A 3 -24.18 -21.63 -5.84
N SER A 4 -24.53 -21.88 -7.10
CA SER A 4 -25.78 -21.39 -7.70
C SER A 4 -26.97 -21.94 -6.91
N SER A 5 -27.91 -21.07 -6.55
CA SER A 5 -29.16 -21.44 -5.88
C SER A 5 -29.98 -22.47 -6.68
N GLN A 6 -29.81 -22.50 -8.01
CA GLN A 6 -30.41 -23.51 -8.90
C GLN A 6 -29.83 -24.91 -8.61
N LYS A 7 -28.51 -25.02 -8.44
CA LYS A 7 -27.83 -26.29 -8.08
C LYS A 7 -28.19 -26.76 -6.67
N PHE A 8 -28.48 -25.84 -5.76
CA PHE A 8 -29.02 -26.17 -4.43
C PHE A 8 -30.43 -26.78 -4.50
N ILE A 9 -31.33 -26.20 -5.30
CA ILE A 9 -32.70 -26.70 -5.50
C ILE A 9 -32.68 -28.10 -6.15
N ALA A 10 -31.76 -28.35 -7.10
CA ALA A 10 -31.53 -29.67 -7.70
C ALA A 10 -31.26 -30.76 -6.66
N ARG A 11 -30.43 -30.46 -5.66
CA ARG A 11 -29.96 -31.43 -4.66
C ARG A 11 -30.98 -31.68 -3.55
N ASN A 12 -31.75 -30.67 -3.15
CA ASN A 12 -32.63 -30.76 -1.98
C ASN A 12 -34.08 -31.13 -2.32
N ARG A 13 -34.64 -30.64 -3.45
CA ARG A 13 -36.02 -30.93 -3.88
C ARG A 13 -36.27 -30.55 -5.36
N ALA A 14 -35.75 -31.35 -6.28
CA ALA A 14 -35.87 -31.08 -7.72
C ALA A 14 -37.34 -31.04 -8.19
N PRO A 15 -37.79 -29.96 -8.88
CA PRO A 15 -39.11 -29.90 -9.50
C PRO A 15 -39.20 -30.79 -10.74
N ARG A 16 -40.43 -31.05 -11.23
CA ARG A 16 -40.67 -31.94 -12.39
C ARG A 16 -40.01 -31.47 -13.69
N VAL A 17 -39.80 -30.16 -13.84
CA VAL A 17 -39.02 -29.56 -14.92
C VAL A 17 -38.07 -28.56 -14.26
N GLN A 18 -36.78 -28.73 -14.51
CA GLN A 18 -35.72 -27.89 -13.96
C GLN A 18 -34.85 -27.35 -15.09
N ILE A 19 -34.62 -26.04 -15.08
CA ILE A 19 -33.78 -25.35 -16.05
C ILE A 19 -32.64 -24.71 -15.27
N GLU A 20 -31.42 -25.00 -15.66
CA GLU A 20 -30.21 -24.45 -15.07
C GLU A 20 -29.45 -23.65 -16.12
N TYR A 21 -28.81 -22.58 -15.66
CA TYR A 21 -27.86 -21.83 -16.48
C TYR A 21 -26.46 -22.12 -15.97
N ASP A 22 -25.69 -22.86 -16.76
CA ASP A 22 -24.26 -23.05 -16.52
C ASP A 22 -23.47 -22.30 -17.59
N VAL A 23 -22.37 -21.66 -17.17
CA VAL A 23 -21.46 -21.00 -18.09
C VAL A 23 -20.43 -22.03 -18.51
N GLU A 24 -20.61 -22.59 -19.71
CA GLU A 24 -19.65 -23.52 -20.30
C GLU A 24 -18.35 -22.78 -20.60
N VAL A 25 -17.28 -23.14 -19.91
CA VAL A 25 -15.97 -22.49 -20.03
C VAL A 25 -14.98 -23.30 -20.86
N TYR A 26 -15.34 -24.48 -21.41
CA TYR A 26 -14.46 -25.31 -22.26
C TYR A 26 -13.04 -25.51 -21.68
N GLY A 27 -12.93 -25.66 -20.36
CA GLY A 27 -11.63 -25.78 -19.68
C GLY A 27 -10.79 -24.50 -19.67
N ALA A 28 -11.40 -23.33 -19.90
CA ALA A 28 -10.71 -22.04 -19.92
C ALA A 28 -9.94 -21.82 -18.61
N GLU A 29 -8.64 -21.61 -18.75
CA GLU A 29 -7.80 -21.26 -17.63
C GLU A 29 -8.24 -19.92 -17.04
N LYS A 30 -8.60 -19.94 -15.76
CA LYS A 30 -8.92 -18.72 -15.04
C LYS A 30 -7.65 -17.87 -14.96
N LYS A 31 -7.63 -16.76 -15.70
CA LYS A 31 -6.57 -15.74 -15.56
C LYS A 31 -6.62 -15.17 -14.14
N VAL A 32 -5.57 -15.42 -13.37
CA VAL A 32 -5.34 -14.76 -12.08
C VAL A 32 -4.47 -13.55 -12.37
N GLN A 33 -5.00 -12.36 -12.11
CA GLN A 33 -4.20 -11.13 -12.20
C GLN A 33 -3.33 -11.02 -10.96
N LEU A 34 -2.01 -11.07 -11.16
CA LEU A 34 -1.04 -10.82 -10.11
C LEU A 34 -0.55 -9.37 -10.25
N PRO A 35 -0.90 -8.47 -9.31
CA PRO A 35 -0.39 -7.11 -9.35
C PRO A 35 1.12 -7.12 -9.09
N PHE A 36 1.85 -6.32 -9.87
CA PHE A 36 3.26 -6.06 -9.60
C PHE A 36 3.36 -4.94 -8.56
N VAL A 37 3.87 -5.26 -7.37
CA VAL A 37 4.08 -4.30 -6.28
C VAL A 37 5.58 -4.14 -6.06
N MET A 38 6.05 -2.89 -6.04
CA MET A 38 7.45 -2.57 -5.81
C MET A 38 7.64 -2.10 -4.36
N GLY A 39 8.55 -2.75 -3.63
CA GLY A 39 9.00 -2.30 -2.32
C GLY A 39 10.18 -1.34 -2.44
N VAL A 40 10.14 -0.21 -1.72
CA VAL A 40 11.22 0.78 -1.65
C VAL A 40 11.69 0.91 -0.21
N LEU A 41 13.00 0.80 0.01
CA LEU A 41 13.67 1.02 1.28
C LEU A 41 14.61 2.20 1.12
N ALA A 42 14.45 3.24 1.94
CA ALA A 42 15.23 4.46 1.87
C ALA A 42 15.38 5.11 3.26
N ASP A 43 16.47 5.86 3.46
CA ASP A 43 16.59 6.78 4.59
C ASP A 43 15.84 8.07 4.26
N LEU A 44 14.69 8.25 4.91
CA LEU A 44 13.77 9.34 4.62
C LEU A 44 13.56 10.29 5.79
N SER A 45 14.01 9.96 7.00
CA SER A 45 13.77 10.79 8.19
C SER A 45 14.90 11.78 8.49
N GLY A 46 16.09 11.59 7.93
CA GLY A 46 17.23 12.48 8.09
C GLY A 46 17.70 12.57 9.55
N LYS A 47 17.61 13.76 10.16
CA LYS A 47 17.94 14.00 11.57
C LYS A 47 16.67 14.26 12.40
N PRO A 48 15.90 13.21 12.72
CA PRO A 48 14.62 13.34 13.41
C PRO A 48 14.82 13.93 14.81
N ALA A 49 13.85 14.73 15.26
CA ALA A 49 13.85 15.30 16.61
C ALA A 49 13.56 14.24 17.68
N GLU A 50 12.77 13.23 17.34
CA GLU A 50 12.42 12.10 18.19
C GLU A 50 13.05 10.80 17.65
N PRO A 51 13.48 9.88 18.52
CA PRO A 51 13.98 8.58 18.09
C PRO A 51 12.94 7.83 17.26
N LEU A 52 13.38 7.29 16.11
CA LEU A 52 12.51 6.47 15.27
C LEU A 52 12.23 5.12 15.93
N ALA A 53 11.07 4.55 15.61
CA ALA A 53 10.73 3.19 16.01
C ALA A 53 11.80 2.18 15.53
N PRO A 54 12.00 1.06 16.25
CA PRO A 54 12.84 -0.04 15.80
C PRO A 54 12.46 -0.51 14.40
N VAL A 55 13.43 -1.01 13.64
CA VAL A 55 13.21 -1.44 12.24
C VAL A 55 12.13 -2.51 12.13
N ALA A 56 12.06 -3.45 13.09
CA ALA A 56 11.05 -4.50 13.11
C ALA A 56 9.61 -3.99 13.23
N ASP A 57 9.43 -2.79 13.80
CA ASP A 57 8.11 -2.17 14.00
C ASP A 57 7.70 -1.27 12.82
N ARG A 58 8.63 -1.01 11.88
CA ARG A 58 8.36 -0.18 10.70
C ARG A 58 7.67 -1.01 9.62
N LYS A 59 6.41 -0.69 9.35
CA LYS A 59 5.64 -1.31 8.27
C LYS A 59 5.94 -0.66 6.93
N ALA A 60 5.88 -1.46 5.87
CA ALA A 60 5.81 -0.91 4.51
C ALA A 60 4.50 -0.14 4.35
N LEU A 61 4.60 1.09 3.87
CA LEU A 61 3.45 1.96 3.63
C LEU A 61 3.27 2.11 2.13
N GLU A 62 2.01 2.06 1.69
CA GLU A 62 1.66 2.39 0.31
C GLU A 62 1.85 3.88 0.07
N ILE A 63 2.51 4.19 -1.05
CA ILE A 63 2.80 5.54 -1.53
C ILE A 63 2.30 5.65 -2.96
N ASP A 64 1.48 6.67 -3.21
CA ASP A 64 0.98 7.06 -4.52
C ASP A 64 0.95 8.60 -4.62
N VAL A 65 0.47 9.12 -5.76
CA VAL A 65 0.37 10.57 -6.00
C VAL A 65 -0.66 11.27 -5.12
N ASP A 66 -1.65 10.54 -4.62
CA ASP A 66 -2.75 11.10 -3.82
C ASP A 66 -2.36 11.23 -2.34
N ASN A 67 -1.50 10.32 -1.86
CA ASN A 67 -1.13 10.25 -0.45
C ASN A 67 0.29 10.75 -0.14
N PHE A 68 1.09 11.10 -1.15
CA PHE A 68 2.51 11.47 -1.00
C PHE A 68 2.75 12.54 0.08
N ASP A 69 2.04 13.67 0.02
CA ASP A 69 2.20 14.77 0.98
C ASP A 69 1.80 14.38 2.40
N SER A 70 0.74 13.55 2.52
CA SER A 70 0.31 13.02 3.80
C SER A 70 1.37 12.09 4.41
N ARG A 71 2.03 11.28 3.58
CA ARG A 71 3.13 10.39 3.98
C ARG A 71 4.33 11.19 4.42
N LEU A 72 4.72 12.20 3.64
CA LEU A 72 5.82 13.11 3.98
C LEU A 72 5.57 13.80 5.33
N LYS A 73 4.37 14.34 5.53
CA LYS A 73 3.98 14.98 6.79
C LYS A 73 3.98 14.01 7.99
N SER A 74 3.55 12.77 7.78
CA SER A 74 3.54 11.74 8.84
C SER A 74 4.95 11.30 9.24
N MET A 75 5.87 11.26 8.27
CA MET A 75 7.25 10.81 8.46
C MET A 75 8.13 11.88 9.11
N LYS A 76 7.74 13.16 9.00
CA LYS A 76 8.43 14.33 9.57
C LYS A 76 9.93 14.34 9.26
N PRO A 77 10.32 14.28 7.97
CA PRO A 77 11.73 14.41 7.58
C PRO A 77 12.28 15.74 8.10
N ARG A 78 13.47 15.71 8.69
CA ARG A 78 14.08 16.90 9.30
C ARG A 78 15.56 17.03 8.92
N ALA A 79 16.01 18.25 8.64
CA ALA A 79 17.35 18.55 8.20
C ALA A 79 17.99 19.66 9.06
N ALA A 80 18.60 19.26 10.19
CA ALA A 80 19.28 20.20 11.07
C ALA A 80 20.81 20.21 10.88
N PHE A 81 21.36 21.35 10.50
CA PHE A 81 22.80 21.51 10.26
C PHE A 81 23.26 22.96 10.41
N SER A 82 24.57 23.14 10.58
CA SER A 82 25.21 24.45 10.72
C SER A 82 25.85 24.84 9.39
N VAL A 83 25.58 26.05 8.91
CA VAL A 83 26.11 26.59 7.65
C VAL A 83 26.90 27.88 7.90
N PRO A 84 27.93 28.20 7.10
CA PRO A 84 28.60 29.48 7.19
C PRO A 84 27.62 30.65 7.01
N ASN A 85 27.69 31.64 7.90
CA ASN A 85 26.77 32.78 7.87
C ASN A 85 27.27 33.87 6.91
N THR A 86 26.68 33.94 5.72
CA THR A 86 27.01 34.96 4.71
C THR A 86 26.26 36.28 4.88
N LEU A 87 25.33 36.39 5.84
CA LEU A 87 24.54 37.61 6.08
C LEU A 87 25.34 38.64 6.88
N THR A 88 26.03 38.18 7.94
CA THR A 88 26.90 39.03 8.78
C THR A 88 28.38 38.78 8.54
N GLY A 89 28.74 37.67 7.87
CA GLY A 89 30.14 37.30 7.60
C GLY A 89 30.87 36.69 8.80
N GLU A 90 30.19 36.51 9.94
CA GLU A 90 30.79 36.00 11.17
C GLU A 90 30.12 34.69 11.62
N GLY A 91 30.95 33.69 11.88
CA GLY A 91 30.53 32.40 12.45
C GLY A 91 29.65 31.55 11.53
N ASN A 92 28.93 30.62 12.15
CA ASN A 92 27.98 29.75 11.47
C ASN A 92 26.55 30.01 11.94
N LEU A 93 25.59 29.92 11.03
CA LEU A 93 24.16 29.96 11.27
C LEU A 93 23.65 28.52 11.44
N SER A 94 22.83 28.28 12.47
CA SER A 94 22.14 26.99 12.64
C SER A 94 20.82 27.01 11.88
N VAL A 95 20.58 25.99 11.06
CA VAL A 95 19.37 25.80 10.25
C VAL A 95 18.68 24.51 10.70
N ASP A 96 17.35 24.55 10.76
CA ASP A 96 16.47 23.43 11.08
C ASP A 96 15.22 23.47 10.19
#